data_AF-A0A4S0IFW9-F1
#
_entry.id   AF-A0A4S0IFW9-F1
#
_cell.length_a   1.000
_cell.length_b   1.000
_cell.length_c   1.000
_cell.angle_alpha   90.00
_cell.angle_beta   90.00
_cell.angle_gamma   90.00
#
_symmetry.space_group_name_H-M   'P 1'
#
loop_
_entity.id
_entity.type
_entity.pdbx_description
1 polymer ?
#
loop_
_entity_poly.entity_id
_entity_poly.type
_entity_poly.pdbx_seq_one_letter_code
_entity_poly.pdbx_strand_id
1 'polypeptide(L)'
;GALGSLATRLARSSDVFGRDGQPASRTVNFIAAHDGMALADIVAYERKHNEANGEQNRDGHNDNLSWNNGAEGETDETAIGEARFNDQCALLATLFASR
;
A
#
# COMPACT_ATOMS: atom_id res chain seq x y z
N GLY A 1 -16.97 8.40 -7.48
CA GLY A 1 -16.50 8.60 -6.10
C GLY A 1 -15.70 7.40 -5.63
N ALA A 2 -14.73 7.59 -4.74
CA ALA A 2 -13.75 6.56 -4.33
C ALA A 2 -14.36 5.28 -3.71
N LEU A 3 -15.59 5.36 -3.18
CA LEU A 3 -16.29 4.22 -2.58
C LEU A 3 -16.60 3.10 -3.59
N GLY A 4 -16.95 3.47 -4.83
CA GLY A 4 -17.28 2.50 -5.87
C GLY A 4 -16.06 1.70 -6.32
N SER A 5 -14.93 2.39 -6.53
CA SER A 5 -13.66 1.73 -6.87
C SER A 5 -13.17 0.82 -5.75
N LEU A 6 -13.31 1.23 -4.49
CA LEU A 6 -12.95 0.39 -3.35
C LEU A 6 -13.82 -0.88 -3.29
N ALA A 7 -15.14 -0.73 -3.41
CA ALA A 7 -16.06 -1.87 -3.42
C ALA A 7 -15.75 -2.86 -4.55
N THR A 8 -15.41 -2.37 -5.74
CA THR A 8 -15.01 -3.20 -6.88
C THR A 8 -13.70 -3.95 -6.61
N ARG A 9 -12.68 -3.30 -6.02
CA ARG A 9 -11.42 -3.96 -5.64
C ARG A 9 -11.65 -5.04 -4.57
N LEU A 10 -12.48 -4.76 -3.57
CA LEU A 10 -12.88 -5.75 -2.57
C LEU A 10 -13.66 -6.94 -3.18
N ALA A 11 -14.41 -6.70 -4.26
CA ALA A 11 -15.23 -7.69 -4.96
C ALA A 11 -14.50 -8.35 -6.15
N ARG A 12 -13.24 -8.77 -5.97
CA ARG A 12 -12.42 -9.51 -6.97
C ARG A 12 -12.10 -8.71 -8.23
N SER A 13 -12.10 -7.37 -8.18
CA SER A 13 -11.90 -6.51 -9.36
C SER A 13 -12.69 -7.01 -10.57
N SER A 14 -13.99 -7.26 -10.37
CA SER A 14 -14.88 -7.88 -11.35
C SER A 14 -15.02 -7.07 -12.64
N ASP A 15 -14.71 -5.78 -12.61
CA ASP A 15 -14.58 -4.89 -13.76
C ASP A 15 -13.45 -5.32 -14.72
N VAL A 16 -12.37 -5.88 -14.19
CA VAL A 16 -11.20 -6.31 -14.98
C VAL A 16 -11.23 -7.81 -15.27
N PHE A 17 -11.61 -8.62 -14.28
CA PHE A 17 -11.49 -10.08 -14.34
C PHE A 17 -12.82 -10.84 -14.36
N GLY A 18 -13.95 -10.11 -14.34
CA GLY A 18 -15.27 -10.71 -14.45
C GLY A 18 -15.47 -11.36 -15.82
N ARG A 19 -15.73 -12.67 -15.83
CA ARG A 19 -16.32 -13.39 -16.96
C ARG A 19 -17.51 -14.18 -16.44
N ASP A 20 -18.65 -14.06 -17.13
CA ASP A 20 -19.87 -14.79 -16.77
C ASP A 20 -19.58 -16.29 -16.61
N GLY A 21 -19.99 -16.84 -15.46
CA GLY A 21 -19.94 -18.29 -15.18
C GLY A 21 -18.62 -18.85 -14.63
N GLN A 22 -17.60 -18.04 -14.32
CA GLN A 22 -16.35 -18.53 -13.72
C GLN A 22 -16.35 -18.38 -12.18
N PRO A 23 -16.32 -19.47 -11.40
CA PRO A 23 -16.37 -19.43 -9.93
C PRO A 23 -15.06 -18.98 -9.25
N ALA A 24 -13.92 -19.05 -9.95
CA ALA A 24 -12.60 -18.73 -9.39
C ALA A 24 -12.14 -17.31 -9.78
N SER A 25 -11.72 -16.49 -8.82
CA SER A 25 -11.03 -15.23 -9.13
C SER A 25 -9.63 -15.55 -9.61
N ARG A 26 -9.21 -14.73 -10.57
CA ARG A 26 -7.84 -14.70 -11.10
C ARG A 26 -7.06 -13.51 -10.51
N THR A 27 -7.51 -13.03 -9.36
CA THR A 27 -7.10 -11.76 -8.76
C THR A 27 -6.10 -12.00 -7.65
N VAL A 28 -4.96 -11.32 -7.73
CA VAL A 28 -3.98 -11.24 -6.66
C VAL A 28 -3.96 -9.80 -6.18
N ASN A 29 -4.59 -9.56 -5.03
CA ASN A 29 -4.50 -8.28 -4.35
C ASN A 29 -3.18 -8.25 -3.57
N PHE A 30 -2.49 -7.11 -3.60
CA PHE A 30 -1.24 -6.90 -2.87
C PHE A 30 -1.16 -5.44 -2.41
N ILE A 31 -0.39 -5.19 -1.35
CA ILE A 31 -0.18 -3.85 -0.78
C ILE A 31 1.29 -3.44 -0.87
N ALA A 32 2.20 -4.38 -0.66
CA ALA A 32 3.64 -4.19 -0.82
C ALA A 32 4.21 -5.35 -1.65
N ALA A 33 5.26 -5.05 -2.40
CA ALA A 33 6.03 -6.01 -3.19
C ALA A 33 7.54 -5.76 -2.96
N HIS A 34 8.38 -6.54 -3.62
CA HIS A 34 9.84 -6.32 -3.59
C HIS A 34 10.25 -5.03 -4.31
N ASP A 35 9.51 -4.67 -5.37
CA ASP A 35 9.66 -3.41 -6.07
C ASP A 35 8.77 -2.36 -5.42
N GLY A 36 9.38 -1.35 -4.82
CA GLY A 36 8.71 -0.26 -4.11
C GLY A 36 8.97 -0.28 -2.61
N MET A 37 8.02 0.28 -1.85
CA MET A 37 8.12 0.38 -0.39
C MET A 37 7.63 -0.89 0.30
N ALA A 38 8.28 -1.25 1.41
CA ALA A 38 7.76 -2.25 2.33
C ALA A 38 6.51 -1.72 3.06
N LEU A 39 5.70 -2.61 3.64
CA LEU A 39 4.48 -2.21 4.38
C LEU A 39 4.76 -1.18 5.49
N ALA A 40 5.86 -1.37 6.23
CA ALA A 40 6.27 -0.43 7.27
C ALA A 40 6.67 0.93 6.70
N ASP A 41 7.32 0.93 5.53
CA ASP A 41 7.80 2.15 4.89
C ASP A 41 6.65 2.96 4.28
N ILE A 42 5.59 2.30 3.79
CA ILE A 42 4.38 2.96 3.27
C ILE A 42 3.75 3.89 4.32
N VAL A 43 3.85 3.55 5.61
CA VAL A 43 3.29 4.35 6.72
C VAL A 43 4.32 5.27 7.39
N ALA A 44 5.58 5.23 6.96
CA ALA A 44 6.68 5.94 7.59
C ALA A 44 7.41 6.94 6.67
N TYR A 45 7.31 6.77 5.35
CA TYR A 45 8.02 7.60 4.38
C TYR A 45 7.06 8.11 3.30
N GLU A 46 7.00 9.42 3.12
CA GLU A 46 6.26 10.05 2.03
C GLU A 46 7.10 10.07 0.73
N ARG A 47 8.43 10.09 0.86
CA ARG A 47 9.35 10.15 -0.28
C ARG A 47 10.26 8.92 -0.32
N LYS A 48 10.77 8.63 -1.51
CA LYS A 48 11.82 7.61 -1.67
C LYS A 48 13.16 8.16 -1.16
N HIS A 49 13.94 7.29 -0.52
CA HIS A 49 15.28 7.57 -0.02
C HIS A 49 16.26 6.55 -0.60
N ASN A 50 16.49 6.62 -1.91
CA ASN A 50 17.34 5.69 -2.66
C ASN A 50 18.78 6.19 -2.84
N GLU A 51 19.22 7.18 -2.05
CA GLU A 51 20.55 7.79 -2.16
C GLU A 51 21.68 6.75 -2.08
N ALA A 52 21.47 5.67 -1.31
CA ALA A 52 22.42 4.57 -1.15
C ALA A 52 22.73 3.83 -2.46
N ASN A 53 21.86 3.92 -3.47
CA ASN A 53 22.05 3.27 -4.78
C ASN A 53 23.06 4.01 -5.66
N GLY A 54 23.51 5.22 -5.26
CA GLY A 54 24.53 5.98 -5.98
C GLY A 54 24.01 6.72 -7.22
N GLU A 55 22.72 6.62 -7.51
CA GLU A 55 22.08 7.29 -8.65
C GLU A 55 21.47 8.67 -8.30
N GLN A 56 21.86 9.25 -7.16
CA GLN A 56 21.32 10.52 -6.65
C GLN A 56 19.79 10.49 -6.51
N ASN A 57 19.25 9.35 -6.04
CA ASN A 57 17.81 9.14 -5.83
C ASN A 57 16.96 9.31 -7.10
N ARG A 58 17.55 9.13 -8.30
CA ARG A 58 16.81 9.20 -9.58
C ARG A 58 16.05 7.92 -9.88
N ASP A 59 16.52 6.80 -9.35
CA ASP A 59 15.96 5.47 -9.50
C ASP A 59 14.73 5.25 -8.61
N GLY A 60 13.87 4.29 -8.97
CA GLY A 60 12.62 4.01 -8.26
C GLY A 60 11.45 4.95 -8.60
N HIS A 61 10.24 4.56 -8.18
CA HIS A 61 9.00 5.28 -8.46
C HIS A 61 8.79 6.46 -7.48
N ASN A 62 8.19 7.55 -7.96
CA ASN A 62 7.97 8.76 -7.14
C ASN A 62 6.58 8.78 -6.47
N ASP A 63 5.58 8.12 -7.06
CA ASP A 63 4.20 8.14 -6.56
C ASP A 63 3.88 6.85 -5.79
N ASN A 64 4.37 6.73 -4.55
CA ASN A 64 4.20 5.52 -3.74
C ASN A 64 2.86 5.42 -3.00
N LEU A 65 1.99 6.45 -3.13
CA LEU A 65 0.71 6.55 -2.38
C LEU A 65 0.90 6.28 -0.87
N SER A 66 2.03 6.74 -0.33
CA SER A 66 2.45 6.53 1.06
C SER A 66 2.12 7.75 1.92
N TRP A 67 2.12 7.55 3.24
CA TRP A 67 1.84 8.60 4.22
C TRP A 67 2.67 8.36 5.47
N ASN A 68 3.46 9.36 5.87
CA ASN A 68 4.48 9.20 6.92
C ASN A 68 3.97 9.37 8.37
N ASN A 69 2.65 9.56 8.55
CA ASN A 69 2.03 9.81 9.86
C ASN A 69 2.54 11.09 10.56
N GLY A 70 3.02 12.07 9.78
CA GLY A 70 3.43 13.40 10.25
C GLY A 70 4.94 13.55 10.51
N ALA A 71 5.71 12.47 10.44
CA ALA A 71 7.17 12.51 10.55
C ALA A 71 7.80 11.64 9.46
N GLU A 72 8.79 12.17 8.73
CA GLU A 72 9.48 11.41 7.70
C GLU A 72 10.52 10.47 8.33
N GLY A 73 10.32 9.16 8.16
CA GLY A 73 11.23 8.12 8.63
C GLY A 73 11.07 7.73 10.10
N GLU A 74 12.15 7.25 10.72
CA GLU A 74 12.16 6.85 12.13
C GLU A 74 11.85 8.03 13.05
N THR A 75 11.04 7.79 14.08
CA THR A 75 10.65 8.81 15.07
C THR A 75 10.49 8.18 16.44
N ASP A 76 10.85 8.92 17.48
CA ASP A 76 10.67 8.54 18.89
C ASP A 76 9.29 8.99 19.44
N GLU A 77 8.45 9.63 18.62
CA GLU A 77 7.12 10.07 19.02
C GLU A 77 6.16 8.88 19.11
N THR A 78 5.80 8.49 20.33
CA THR A 78 4.91 7.34 20.59
C THR A 78 3.57 7.43 19.85
N ALA A 79 2.98 8.63 19.76
CA ALA A 79 1.69 8.82 19.07
C ALA A 79 1.78 8.49 17.58
N ILE A 80 2.89 8.82 16.92
CA ILE A 80 3.12 8.48 15.51
C ILE A 80 3.36 6.98 15.37
N GLY A 81 4.11 6.37 16.30
CA GLY A 81 4.32 4.91 16.32
C GLY A 81 3.01 4.13 16.42
N GLU A 82 2.10 4.53 17.31
CA GLU A 82 0.78 3.92 17.46
C GLU A 82 -0.09 4.10 16.21
N ALA A 83 -0.09 5.30 15.61
CA ALA A 83 -0.83 5.56 14.37
C ALA A 83 -0.33 4.66 13.22
N ARG A 84 0.99 4.56 13.04
CA ARG A 84 1.62 3.68 12.03
C ARG A 84 1.25 2.23 12.21
N PHE A 85 1.23 1.74 13.45
CA PHE A 85 0.83 0.36 13.74
C PHE A 85 -0.63 0.11 13.36
N ASN A 86 -1.53 1.03 13.73
CA ASN A 86 -2.95 0.94 13.38
C ASN A 86 -3.18 0.96 11.87
N ASP A 87 -2.46 1.82 11.14
CA ASP A 87 -2.54 1.90 9.67
C ASP A 87 -2.06 0.60 9.00
N GLN A 88 -0.95 0.01 9.47
CA GLN A 88 -0.47 -1.28 8.98
C GLN A 88 -1.53 -2.37 9.17
N CYS A 89 -2.17 -2.41 10.35
CA CYS A 89 -3.27 -3.33 10.63
C CYS A 89 -4.47 -3.09 9.71
N ALA A 90 -4.86 -1.84 9.46
CA ALA A 90 -5.98 -1.49 8.59
C ALA A 90 -5.72 -1.87 7.11
N LEU A 91 -4.50 -1.66 6.63
CA LEU A 91 -4.06 -2.09 5.30
C LEU A 91 -4.15 -3.61 5.17
N LEU A 92 -3.55 -4.35 6.10
CA LEU A 92 -3.62 -5.82 6.10
C LEU A 92 -5.05 -6.34 6.22
N ALA A 93 -5.88 -5.73 7.07
CA ALA A 93 -7.28 -6.10 7.21
C ALA A 93 -8.03 -5.93 5.88
N THR A 94 -7.76 -4.84 5.14
CA THR A 94 -8.35 -4.60 3.83
C THR A 94 -7.92 -5.66 2.82
N LEU A 95 -6.64 -6.06 2.84
CA LEU A 95 -6.12 -7.13 1.99
C LEU A 95 -6.83 -8.47 2.27
N PHE A 96 -6.92 -8.87 3.54
CA PHE A 96 -7.52 -10.14 3.93
C PHE A 96 -9.05 -10.16 3.80
N ALA A 97 -9.70 -9.00 3.87
CA ALA A 97 -11.14 -8.87 3.62
C ALA A 97 -11.49 -8.84 2.13
N SER A 98 -10.51 -8.63 1.25
CA SER A 98 -10.71 -8.67 -0.20
C SER A 98 -10.88 -10.11 -0.70
N ARG A 99 -11.76 -10.30 -1.68
CA ARG A 99 -12.03 -11.61 -2.29
C ARG A 99 -11.25 -11.83 -3.58
#